data_AF-A0A3A9WUS9-F1
#
_entry.id   AF-A0A3A9WUS9-F1
#
_cell.length_a   1.000
_cell.length_b   1.000
_cell.length_c   1.000
_cell.angle_alpha   90.00
_cell.angle_beta   90.00
_cell.angle_gamma   90.00
#
_symmetry.space_group_name_H-M   'P 1'
#
loop_
_entity.id
_entity.type
_entity.pdbx_description
1 polymer ?
#
loop_
_entity_poly.entity_id
_entity_poly.type
_entity_poly.pdbx_seq_one_letter_code
_entity_poly.pdbx_strand_id
1 'polypeptide(L)'
;MKQEQQLLYKVMRNFEGMQKIEVFDLLHRMEVLLYYAKSPLQSDHLKRIISSDMDQESAVDPFGFTILPNGNFCEFEGSNDWIHIYKEVRRGFSWWNPITTYYFKTKYAPLELLRLNKSNLLENVQNTPHEIEISAFLMAHNISKRDSQGNLLLLGL
;
A
#
# COMPACT_ATOMS: atom_id res chain seq x y z
N MET A 1 -7.63 -31.14 6.61
CA MET A 1 -9.11 -30.99 6.52
C MET A 1 -9.84 -30.93 7.86
N LYS A 2 -10.06 -32.02 8.62
CA LYS A 2 -10.84 -31.93 9.89
C LYS A 2 -10.21 -30.98 10.93
N GLN A 3 -8.88 -30.96 11.02
CA GLN A 3 -8.14 -30.08 11.94
C GLN A 3 -8.18 -28.61 11.52
N GLU A 4 -8.10 -28.32 10.21
CA GLU A 4 -8.19 -26.96 9.67
C GLU A 4 -9.60 -26.38 9.86
N GLN A 5 -10.65 -27.19 9.66
CA GLN A 5 -12.04 -26.80 9.93
C GLN A 5 -12.27 -26.50 11.42
N GLN A 6 -11.68 -27.30 12.32
CA GLN A 6 -11.74 -27.04 13.77
C GLN A 6 -10.98 -25.77 14.16
N LEU A 7 -9.83 -25.52 13.55
CA LEU A 7 -9.06 -24.29 13.76
C LEU A 7 -9.84 -23.07 13.28
N LEU A 8 -10.40 -23.14 12.07
CA LEU A 8 -11.23 -22.09 11.50
C LEU A 8 -12.45 -21.82 12.39
N TYR A 9 -13.17 -22.85 12.82
CA TYR A 9 -14.30 -22.69 13.73
C TYR A 9 -13.89 -22.08 15.08
N LYS A 10 -12.72 -22.43 15.61
CA LYS A 10 -12.17 -21.82 16.83
C LYS A 10 -11.88 -20.34 16.65
N VAL A 11 -11.35 -19.93 15.51
CA VAL A 11 -11.10 -18.51 15.19
C VAL A 11 -12.42 -17.77 14.99
N MET A 12 -13.35 -18.35 14.22
CA MET A 12 -14.64 -17.74 13.88
C MET A 12 -15.52 -17.46 15.10
N ARG A 13 -15.40 -18.24 16.19
CA ARG A 13 -16.09 -17.97 17.46
C ARG A 13 -15.75 -16.61 18.08
N ASN A 14 -14.58 -16.04 17.77
CA ASN A 14 -14.23 -14.69 18.25
C ASN A 14 -15.02 -13.58 17.55
N PHE A 15 -15.73 -13.88 16.45
CA PHE A 15 -16.51 -12.93 15.66
C PHE A 15 -18.03 -13.09 15.84
N GLU A 16 -18.46 -13.99 16.72
CA GLU A 16 -19.89 -14.24 16.97
C GLU A 16 -20.59 -12.98 17.49
N GLY A 17 -21.69 -12.58 16.85
CA GLY A 17 -22.45 -11.38 17.19
C GLY A 17 -21.97 -10.07 16.55
N MET A 18 -20.83 -10.07 15.83
CA MET A 18 -20.36 -8.90 15.07
C MET A 18 -21.02 -8.80 13.70
N GLN A 19 -21.11 -7.57 13.17
CA GLN A 19 -21.53 -7.38 11.79
C GLN A 19 -20.41 -7.80 10.83
N LYS A 20 -20.79 -8.32 9.66
CA LYS A 20 -19.84 -8.79 8.64
C LYS A 20 -18.81 -7.73 8.26
N ILE A 21 -19.21 -6.46 8.18
CA ILE A 21 -18.32 -5.35 7.82
C ILE A 21 -17.26 -5.08 8.89
N GLU A 22 -17.66 -5.15 10.17
CA GLU A 22 -16.75 -4.99 11.31
C GLU A 22 -15.72 -6.12 11.34
N VAL A 23 -16.15 -7.35 11.02
CA VAL A 23 -15.26 -8.50 10.92
C VAL A 23 -14.24 -8.31 9.80
N PHE A 24 -14.65 -7.82 8.62
CA PHE A 24 -13.71 -7.54 7.53
C PHE A 24 -12.70 -6.44 7.89
N ASP A 25 -13.15 -5.35 8.52
CA ASP A 25 -12.25 -4.30 8.99
C ASP A 25 -11.24 -4.85 10.02
N LEU A 26 -11.70 -5.67 10.98
CA LEU A 26 -10.80 -6.27 11.96
C LEU A 26 -9.78 -7.22 11.31
N LEU A 27 -10.20 -8.06 10.37
CA LEU A 27 -9.31 -8.96 9.65
C LEU A 27 -8.23 -8.19 8.87
N HIS A 28 -8.61 -7.09 8.23
CA HIS A 28 -7.65 -6.23 7.54
C HIS A 28 -6.65 -5.58 8.50
N ARG A 29 -7.11 -5.06 9.65
CA ARG A 29 -6.21 -4.54 10.69
C ARG A 29 -5.27 -5.60 11.24
N MET A 30 -5.75 -6.84 11.41
CA MET A 30 -4.91 -7.97 11.83
C MET A 30 -3.86 -8.31 10.79
N GLU A 31 -4.19 -8.28 9.50
CA GLU A 31 -3.24 -8.48 8.40
C GLU A 31 -2.12 -7.44 8.45
N VAL A 32 -2.48 -6.16 8.54
CA VAL A 32 -1.51 -5.06 8.68
C VAL A 32 -0.64 -5.22 9.93
N LEU A 33 -1.23 -5.59 11.06
CA LEU A 33 -0.50 -5.78 12.30
C LEU A 33 0.49 -6.96 12.23
N LEU A 34 0.05 -8.08 11.66
CA LEU A 34 0.89 -9.29 11.51
C LEU A 34 2.08 -9.03 10.59
N TYR A 35 1.92 -8.14 9.62
CA TYR A 35 2.99 -7.71 8.74
C TYR A 35 4.12 -6.98 9.48
N TYR A 36 3.83 -6.13 10.47
CA TYR A 36 4.84 -5.47 11.30
C TYR A 36 5.35 -6.34 12.46
N ALA A 37 4.65 -7.42 12.79
CA ALA A 37 4.99 -8.26 13.91
C ALA A 37 6.19 -9.18 13.61
N LYS A 38 7.11 -9.27 14.57
CA LYS A 38 8.18 -10.28 14.53
C LYS A 38 7.60 -11.67 14.75
N SER A 39 8.18 -12.67 14.08
CA SER A 39 7.90 -14.08 14.33
C SER A 39 8.96 -14.67 15.29
N PRO A 40 8.58 -15.51 16.26
CA PRO A 40 7.21 -15.86 16.63
C PRO A 40 6.46 -14.68 17.28
N LEU A 41 5.14 -14.66 17.15
CA LEU A 41 4.31 -13.58 17.71
C LEU A 41 4.46 -13.52 19.24
N GLN A 42 4.78 -12.33 19.74
CA GLN A 42 4.91 -12.06 21.18
C GLN A 42 3.92 -10.97 21.60
N SER A 43 3.14 -11.24 22.65
CA SER A 43 2.07 -10.33 23.10
C SER A 43 2.58 -8.91 23.38
N ASP A 44 3.78 -8.79 23.95
CA ASP A 44 4.36 -7.50 24.32
C ASP A 44 4.78 -6.69 23.08
N HIS A 45 5.19 -7.36 22.00
CA HIS A 45 5.49 -6.71 20.73
C HIS A 45 4.22 -6.27 20.02
N LEU A 46 3.17 -7.10 20.01
CA LEU A 46 1.87 -6.74 19.44
C LEU A 46 1.25 -5.56 20.19
N LYS A 47 1.29 -5.57 21.53
CA LYS A 47 0.83 -4.45 22.36
C LYS A 47 1.57 -3.17 21.99
N ARG A 48 2.89 -3.22 21.85
CA ARG A 48 3.68 -2.05 21.43
C ARG A 48 3.24 -1.53 20.07
N ILE A 49 3.06 -2.39 19.06
CA ILE A 49 2.60 -1.99 17.72
C ILE A 49 1.19 -1.38 17.77
N ILE A 50 0.30 -1.89 18.61
CA ILE A 50 -1.07 -1.37 18.79
C ILE A 50 -1.08 -0.05 19.56
N SER A 51 -0.20 0.10 20.56
CA SER A 51 -0.20 1.23 21.52
C SER A 51 0.72 2.38 21.13
N SER A 52 1.78 2.11 20.35
CA SER A 52 2.30 3.15 19.49
C SER A 52 1.15 3.40 18.53
N ASP A 53 0.47 4.54 18.62
CA ASP A 53 -0.25 5.04 17.45
C ASP A 53 0.75 4.88 16.31
N MET A 54 0.54 3.88 15.43
CA MET A 54 1.48 3.59 14.34
C MET A 54 1.71 4.94 13.70
N ASP A 55 2.91 5.53 13.88
CA ASP A 55 3.15 6.94 13.62
C ASP A 55 2.57 7.23 12.24
N GLN A 56 1.40 7.89 12.23
CA GLN A 56 0.63 8.09 11.01
C GLN A 56 1.36 9.07 10.08
N GLU A 57 2.55 9.51 10.47
CA GLU A 57 3.37 10.53 9.83
C GLU A 57 4.50 9.99 8.94
N SER A 58 4.88 8.69 8.92
CA SER A 58 6.15 8.37 8.22
C SER A 58 6.37 7.02 7.53
N ALA A 59 5.38 6.18 7.24
CA ALA A 59 5.63 5.05 6.34
C ALA A 59 4.37 4.56 5.63
N VAL A 60 4.13 4.99 4.40
CA VAL A 60 3.45 4.09 3.47
C VAL A 60 4.47 2.98 3.19
N ASP A 61 4.18 1.73 3.53
CA ASP A 61 5.03 0.57 3.18
C ASP A 61 6.52 0.56 3.67
N PRO A 62 6.87 -0.25 4.69
CA PRO A 62 8.26 -0.46 5.11
C PRO A 62 9.07 -1.36 4.14
N PHE A 63 8.48 -1.92 3.08
CA PHE A 63 9.23 -2.68 2.09
C PHE A 63 9.70 -1.76 0.96
N GLY A 64 11.00 -1.48 0.96
CA GLY A 64 11.68 -0.74 -0.11
C GLY A 64 11.65 -1.44 -1.49
N PHE A 65 11.03 -2.61 -1.59
CA PHE A 65 10.74 -3.28 -2.85
C PHE A 65 9.50 -4.19 -2.77
N THR A 66 8.77 -4.34 -3.88
CA THR A 66 7.65 -5.29 -4.03
C THR A 66 7.87 -6.14 -5.29
N ILE A 67 7.50 -7.42 -5.28
CA ILE A 67 7.57 -8.27 -6.49
C ILE A 67 6.22 -8.25 -7.20
N LEU A 68 6.24 -7.92 -8.49
CA LEU A 68 5.04 -7.89 -9.34
C LEU A 68 4.63 -9.31 -9.77
N PRO A 69 3.34 -9.55 -10.12
CA PRO A 69 2.87 -10.85 -10.62
C PRO A 69 3.60 -11.34 -11.88
N ASN A 70 4.19 -10.43 -12.65
CA ASN A 70 5.00 -10.74 -13.83
C ASN A 70 6.45 -11.17 -13.49
N GLY A 71 6.81 -11.25 -12.21
CA GLY A 71 8.14 -11.61 -11.73
C GLY A 71 9.16 -10.47 -11.70
N ASN A 72 8.79 -9.25 -12.13
CA ASN A 72 9.65 -8.08 -12.02
C ASN A 72 9.66 -7.51 -10.60
N PHE A 73 10.73 -6.82 -10.26
CA PHE A 73 10.82 -6.10 -8.99
C PHE A 73 10.28 -4.69 -9.18
N CYS A 74 9.72 -4.12 -8.13
CA CYS A 74 9.41 -2.71 -8.00
C CYS A 74 10.27 -2.15 -6.88
N GLU A 75 11.14 -1.20 -7.19
CA GLU A 75 12.01 -0.53 -6.22
C GLU A 75 11.40 0.81 -5.82
N PHE A 76 11.50 1.19 -4.55
CA PHE A 76 11.02 2.48 -4.08
C PHE A 76 11.78 3.64 -4.76
N GLU A 77 11.05 4.60 -5.34
CA GLU A 77 11.61 5.80 -5.99
C GLU A 77 11.43 7.04 -5.10
N GLY A 78 10.38 7.10 -4.28
CA GLY A 78 10.19 8.16 -3.29
C GLY A 78 8.75 8.34 -2.84
N SER A 79 8.50 9.30 -1.95
CA SER A 79 7.22 9.45 -1.26
C SER A 79 6.86 10.89 -0.90
N ASN A 80 5.61 11.07 -0.49
CA ASN A 80 5.13 12.20 0.30
C ASN A 80 4.09 11.73 1.34
N ASP A 81 3.37 12.67 1.94
CA ASP A 81 2.42 12.48 3.03
C ASP A 81 1.25 11.52 2.73
N TRP A 82 0.95 11.23 1.47
CA TRP A 82 -0.19 10.38 1.10
C TRP A 82 0.11 9.29 0.05
N ILE A 83 1.25 9.36 -0.66
CA ILE A 83 1.61 8.41 -1.72
C ILE A 83 3.08 8.00 -1.69
N HIS A 84 3.33 6.71 -1.94
CA HIS A 84 4.65 6.18 -2.24
C HIS A 84 4.72 5.70 -3.68
N ILE A 85 5.82 6.02 -4.35
CA ILE A 85 6.08 5.70 -5.74
C ILE A 85 7.16 4.63 -5.84
N TYR A 86 6.91 3.67 -6.73
CA TYR A 86 7.81 2.57 -7.03
C TYR A 86 8.07 2.51 -8.52
N LYS A 87 9.26 2.03 -8.88
CA LYS A 87 9.71 1.88 -10.25
C LYS A 87 9.92 0.40 -10.56
N GLU A 88 9.32 -0.06 -11.66
CA GLU A 88 9.53 -1.42 -12.14
C GLU A 88 10.96 -1.60 -12.67
N VAL A 89 11.66 -2.55 -12.09
CA VAL A 89 12.95 -3.06 -12.53
C VAL A 89 12.73 -4.37 -13.27
N ARG A 90 12.82 -4.28 -14.60
CA ARG A 90 12.67 -5.43 -15.50
C ARG A 90 13.95 -6.25 -15.52
N ARG A 91 13.82 -7.57 -15.37
CA ARG A 91 14.93 -8.53 -15.57
C ARG A 91 14.75 -9.30 -16.89
N GLY A 92 15.84 -9.59 -17.59
CA GLY A 92 15.84 -10.37 -18.84
C GLY A 92 15.80 -9.57 -20.15
N PHE A 93 15.46 -10.22 -21.27
CA PHE A 93 15.46 -9.67 -22.65
C PHE A 93 14.55 -8.43 -22.86
N SER A 94 13.75 -8.03 -21.86
CA SER A 94 12.87 -6.85 -21.87
C SER A 94 13.59 -5.52 -21.50
N TRP A 95 14.90 -5.55 -21.23
CA TRP A 95 15.73 -4.37 -20.95
C TRP A 95 15.76 -3.32 -22.09
N TRP A 96 15.42 -3.70 -23.32
CA TRP A 96 15.43 -2.81 -24.49
C TRP A 96 14.21 -1.90 -24.60
N ASN A 97 13.20 -2.06 -23.74
CA ASN A 97 12.04 -1.19 -23.78
C ASN A 97 12.33 0.10 -22.99
N PRO A 98 12.39 1.28 -23.64
CA PRO A 98 12.73 2.56 -22.99
C PRO A 98 11.63 3.04 -22.03
N ILE A 99 10.46 2.40 -22.05
CA ILE A 99 9.31 2.79 -21.24
C ILE A 99 9.44 2.19 -19.85
N THR A 100 9.82 3.02 -18.88
CA THR A 100 9.79 2.68 -17.46
C THR A 100 8.34 2.67 -16.95
N THR A 101 7.93 1.59 -16.29
CA THR A 101 6.63 1.54 -15.60
C THR A 101 6.81 1.99 -14.15
N TYR A 102 5.88 2.82 -13.66
CA TYR A 102 5.81 3.20 -12.25
C TYR A 102 4.54 2.64 -11.62
N TYR A 103 4.61 2.46 -10.31
CA TYR A 103 3.56 1.95 -9.43
C TYR A 103 3.45 2.84 -8.20
N PHE A 104 2.35 2.74 -7.46
CA PHE A 104 2.17 3.46 -6.22
C PHE A 104 1.39 2.66 -5.18
N LYS A 105 1.56 3.08 -3.92
CA LYS A 105 0.73 2.73 -2.77
C LYS A 105 0.28 4.03 -2.12
N THR A 106 -0.94 4.08 -1.62
CA THR A 106 -1.41 5.25 -0.86
C THR A 106 -1.52 4.94 0.62
N LYS A 107 -1.57 5.97 1.45
CA LYS A 107 -1.92 5.83 2.88
C LYS A 107 -3.30 5.19 3.08
N TYR A 108 -4.19 5.30 2.09
CA TYR A 108 -5.55 4.78 2.11
C TYR A 108 -5.65 3.32 1.65
N ALA A 109 -4.69 2.85 0.85
CA ALA A 109 -4.59 1.47 0.37
C ALA A 109 -3.11 0.99 0.37
N PRO A 110 -2.50 0.81 1.56
CA PRO A 110 -1.06 0.54 1.67
C PRO A 110 -0.65 -0.87 1.19
N LEU A 111 -1.62 -1.79 1.05
CA LEU A 111 -1.36 -3.15 0.57
C LEU A 111 -1.51 -3.28 -0.95
N GLU A 112 -2.17 -2.33 -1.61
CA GLU A 112 -2.44 -2.37 -3.05
C GLU A 112 -1.34 -1.64 -3.82
N LEU A 113 -0.48 -2.41 -4.51
CA LEU A 113 0.47 -1.83 -5.45
C LEU A 113 -0.20 -1.66 -6.82
N LEU A 114 -0.57 -0.43 -7.15
CA LEU A 114 -1.27 -0.10 -8.38
C LEU A 114 -0.35 0.55 -9.40
N ARG A 115 -0.59 0.33 -10.70
CA ARG A 115 0.15 1.03 -11.75
C ARG A 115 -0.12 2.53 -11.64
N LEU A 116 0.92 3.34 -11.73
CA LEU A 116 0.82 4.79 -11.65
C LEU A 116 0.23 5.38 -12.94
N ASN A 117 -1.05 5.71 -12.89
CA ASN A 117 -1.79 6.38 -13.94
C ASN A 117 -2.94 7.21 -13.33
N LYS A 118 -3.51 8.14 -14.10
CA LYS A 118 -4.54 9.07 -13.60
C LYS A 118 -5.78 8.35 -13.08
N SER A 119 -6.24 7.30 -13.77
CA SER A 119 -7.43 6.54 -13.39
C SER A 119 -7.26 5.93 -12.00
N ASN A 120 -6.16 5.20 -11.80
CA ASN A 120 -5.89 4.53 -10.53
C ASN A 120 -5.70 5.54 -9.38
N LEU A 121 -5.04 6.68 -9.64
CA LEU A 121 -4.88 7.74 -8.63
C LEU A 121 -6.23 8.32 -8.22
N LEU A 122 -7.08 8.69 -9.19
CA LEU A 122 -8.40 9.29 -8.93
C LEU A 122 -9.31 8.33 -8.17
N GLU A 123 -9.31 7.04 -8.52
CA GLU A 123 -10.10 6.02 -7.82
C GLU A 123 -9.65 5.85 -6.36
N ASN A 124 -8.34 5.88 -6.10
CA ASN A 124 -7.78 5.68 -4.75
C ASN A 124 -7.87 6.90 -3.83
N VAL A 125 -8.13 8.09 -4.37
CA VAL A 125 -8.27 9.33 -3.58
C VAL A 125 -9.73 9.73 -3.41
N GLN A 126 -10.67 8.99 -4.01
CA GLN A 126 -12.09 9.27 -3.92
C GLN A 126 -12.59 9.14 -2.48
N ASN A 127 -13.39 10.12 -2.03
CA ASN A 127 -13.87 10.27 -0.66
C ASN A 127 -12.75 10.44 0.39
N THR A 128 -11.56 10.89 -0.01
CA THR A 128 -10.45 11.19 0.91
C THR A 128 -10.27 12.70 1.08
N PRO A 129 -9.62 13.17 2.16
CA PRO A 129 -9.34 14.59 2.36
C PRO A 129 -8.56 15.26 1.21
N HIS A 130 -7.78 14.48 0.45
CA HIS A 130 -6.98 14.99 -0.67
C HIS A 130 -7.69 14.88 -2.03
N GLU A 131 -8.93 14.39 -2.10
CA GLU A 131 -9.65 14.17 -3.36
C GLU A 131 -9.67 15.43 -4.25
N ILE A 132 -10.09 16.57 -3.68
CA ILE A 132 -10.28 17.82 -4.41
C ILE A 132 -8.94 18.33 -4.94
N GLU A 133 -7.92 18.36 -4.09
CA GLU A 133 -6.58 18.85 -4.43
C GLU A 133 -5.93 17.99 -5.53
N ILE A 134 -5.94 16.67 -5.35
CA ILE A 134 -5.32 15.73 -6.28
C ILE A 134 -6.09 15.70 -7.60
N SER A 135 -7.43 15.72 -7.56
CA SER A 135 -8.26 15.75 -8.77
C SER A 135 -8.01 17.01 -9.60
N ALA A 136 -8.01 18.19 -8.96
CA ALA A 136 -7.69 19.44 -9.62
C ALA A 136 -6.28 19.42 -10.24
N PHE A 137 -5.30 18.89 -9.52
CA PHE A 137 -3.93 18.76 -10.00
C PHE A 137 -3.82 17.82 -11.22
N LEU A 138 -4.45 16.64 -11.16
CA LEU A 138 -4.41 15.64 -12.24
C LEU A 138 -5.21 16.05 -13.47
N MET A 139 -6.18 16.97 -13.34
CA MET A 139 -6.84 17.59 -14.49
C MET A 139 -5.91 18.57 -15.23
N ALA A 140 -5.09 19.32 -14.49
CA ALA A 140 -4.20 20.33 -15.05
C ALA A 140 -2.85 19.79 -15.54
N HIS A 141 -2.35 18.68 -14.96
CA HIS A 141 -0.99 18.19 -15.21
C HIS A 141 -0.96 16.75 -15.73
N ASN A 142 0.09 16.43 -16.48
CA ASN A 142 0.40 15.06 -16.87
C ASN A 142 1.38 14.43 -15.89
N ILE A 143 1.20 13.14 -15.63
CA ILE A 143 2.07 12.37 -14.74
C ILE A 143 3.44 12.21 -15.40
N SER A 144 4.46 12.90 -14.88
CA SER A 144 5.80 13.03 -15.48
C SER A 144 6.93 12.74 -14.47
N LYS A 145 8.05 12.17 -14.94
CA LYS A 145 9.08 11.45 -14.17
C LYS A 145 9.73 12.19 -13.00
N ARG A 146 9.95 13.52 -13.03
CA ARG A 146 10.70 14.26 -11.99
C ARG A 146 10.42 15.76 -12.02
N ASP A 147 10.39 16.34 -10.83
CA ASP A 147 10.70 17.77 -10.59
C ASP A 147 12.16 17.93 -10.17
N SER A 148 12.73 19.08 -10.54
CA SER A 148 14.01 19.62 -10.11
C SER A 148 14.25 19.71 -8.60
N GLN A 149 13.21 19.72 -7.75
CA GLN A 149 13.31 19.96 -6.29
C GLN A 149 13.06 18.72 -5.44
N GLY A 150 12.85 17.54 -6.04
CA GLY A 150 12.99 16.26 -5.35
C GLY A 150 11.86 15.84 -4.41
N ASN A 151 10.77 16.59 -4.32
CA ASN A 151 9.59 16.19 -3.54
C ASN A 151 8.56 15.54 -4.47
N LEU A 152 8.30 14.25 -4.28
CA LEU A 152 7.47 13.49 -5.20
C LEU A 152 6.01 13.91 -5.14
N LEU A 153 5.55 14.50 -6.24
CA LEU A 153 4.33 14.14 -6.97
C LEU A 153 4.46 14.67 -8.40
N LEU A 154 5.06 13.82 -9.24
CA LEU A 154 5.17 13.88 -10.70
C LEU A 154 4.61 15.13 -11.40
N LEU A 155 5.43 16.18 -11.30
CA LEU A 155 5.32 17.50 -11.91
C LEU A 155 5.59 17.42 -13.42
N GLY A 156 4.75 18.06 -14.21
CA GLY A 156 5.03 18.41 -15.58
C GLY A 156 4.86 19.91 -15.74
N LEU A 157 5.91 20.60 -16.19
CA LEU A 157 5.75 21.86 -16.92
C LEU A 157 5.18 21.55 -18.31
#